data_AF-A0AA43L1P5-F1
#
_entry.id   AF-A0AA43L1P5-F1
#
_cell.length_a   1.000
_cell.length_b   1.000
_cell.length_c   1.000
_cell.angle_alpha   90.00
_cell.angle_beta   90.00
_cell.angle_gamma   90.00
#
_symmetry.space_group_name_H-M   'P 1'
#
loop_
_entity.id
_entity.type
_entity.pdbx_description
1 polymer ?
#
loop_
_entity_poly.entity_id
_entity_poly.type
_entity_poly.pdbx_seq_one_letter_code
_entity_poly.pdbx_strand_id
1 'polypeptide(L)'
;MKKEGRIKFALKRMEQNQYTITFAKGVDIDLVNTDSFIKKNIDWIFFNSEKNSGEIYIGKGISLEEVQNRFAMLFSLSDKDISIKEKSIGLSNLYPL
;
A
#
# COMPACT_ATOMS: atom_id res chain seq x y z
N MET A 1 -23.59 -0.88 -13.53
CA MET A 1 -22.68 -1.78 -12.77
C MET A 1 -23.47 -2.48 -11.68
N LYS A 2 -23.51 -3.83 -11.67
CA LYS A 2 -24.35 -4.63 -10.77
C LYS A 2 -23.85 -4.53 -9.31
N LYS A 3 -24.79 -4.46 -8.35
CA LYS A 3 -24.56 -4.35 -6.89
C LYS A 3 -23.49 -5.32 -6.33
N GLU A 4 -23.34 -6.49 -6.95
CA GLU A 4 -22.37 -7.53 -6.56
C GLU A 4 -20.90 -7.10 -6.67
N GLY A 5 -20.56 -6.24 -7.63
CA GLY A 5 -19.19 -5.73 -7.78
C GLY A 5 -18.77 -4.77 -6.66
N ARG A 6 -19.74 -4.02 -6.11
CA ARG A 6 -19.50 -3.10 -4.99
C ARG A 6 -19.29 -3.83 -3.67
N ILE A 7 -20.01 -4.93 -3.45
CA ILE A 7 -19.89 -5.75 -2.23
C ILE A 7 -18.55 -6.50 -2.23
N LYS A 8 -18.13 -7.10 -3.36
CA LYS A 8 -16.81 -7.75 -3.45
C LYS A 8 -15.65 -6.77 -3.28
N PHE A 9 -15.79 -5.55 -3.82
CA PHE A 9 -14.81 -4.48 -3.63
C PHE A 9 -14.76 -3.98 -2.17
N ALA A 10 -15.92 -3.86 -1.51
CA ALA A 10 -16.00 -3.51 -0.10
C ALA A 10 -15.41 -4.60 0.80
N LEU A 11 -15.73 -5.88 0.56
CA LEU A 11 -15.17 -7.02 1.30
C LEU A 11 -13.65 -7.13 1.13
N LYS A 12 -13.13 -6.97 -0.10
CA LYS A 12 -11.69 -6.94 -0.36
C LYS A 12 -10.99 -5.80 0.39
N ARG A 13 -11.65 -4.63 0.54
CA ARG A 13 -11.16 -3.50 1.33
C ARG A 13 -11.26 -3.70 2.85
N MET A 14 -12.21 -4.49 3.35
CA MET A 14 -12.31 -4.84 4.77
C MET A 14 -11.20 -5.80 5.23
N GLU A 15 -10.49 -6.42 4.29
CA GLU A 15 -9.36 -7.33 4.55
C GLU A 15 -7.99 -6.67 4.30
N GLN A 16 -7.95 -5.39 3.95
CA GLN A 16 -6.70 -4.68 3.65
C GLN A 16 -6.51 -3.51 4.59
N ASN A 17 -5.33 -3.41 5.19
CA ASN A 17 -4.97 -2.27 6.01
C ASN A 17 -4.35 -1.17 5.11
N GLN A 18 -4.71 0.08 5.37
CA GLN A 18 -4.18 1.23 4.63
C GLN A 18 -2.90 1.73 5.30
N TYR A 19 -1.88 1.98 4.49
CA TYR A 19 -0.59 2.47 4.95
C TYR A 19 -0.13 3.66 4.13
N THR A 20 0.64 4.51 4.78
CA THR A 20 1.50 5.48 4.10
C THR A 20 2.91 4.90 4.05
N ILE A 21 3.47 4.79 2.86
CA ILE A 21 4.87 4.44 2.64
C ILE A 21 5.65 5.71 2.28
N THR A 22 6.86 5.86 2.81
CA THR A 22 7.75 6.99 2.52
C THR A 22 9.16 6.49 2.30
N PHE A 23 9.79 6.97 1.25
CA PHE A 23 11.16 6.63 0.88
C PHE A 23 12.07 7.85 1.13
N ALA A 24 13.24 7.62 1.71
CA ALA A 24 14.23 8.67 1.98
C ALA A 24 14.90 9.21 0.70
N LYS A 25 14.79 8.47 -0.41
CA LYS A 25 15.37 8.80 -1.72
C LYS A 25 14.30 8.72 -2.81
N GLY A 26 14.55 9.38 -3.94
CA GLY A 26 13.71 9.27 -5.12
C GLY A 26 13.64 7.83 -5.59
N VAL A 27 12.41 7.34 -5.82
CA VAL A 27 12.16 5.99 -6.34
C VAL A 27 11.39 6.06 -7.66
N ASP A 28 11.73 5.15 -8.57
CA ASP A 28 10.99 4.97 -9.81
C ASP A 28 9.82 4.02 -9.55
N ILE A 29 8.62 4.59 -9.45
CA ILE A 29 7.41 3.82 -9.13
C ILE A 29 7.05 2.82 -10.23
N ASP A 30 7.54 2.98 -11.46
CA ASP A 30 7.22 2.05 -12.56
C ASP A 30 7.84 0.66 -12.31
N LEU A 31 8.93 0.60 -11.53
CA LEU A 31 9.57 -0.67 -11.13
C LEU A 31 8.64 -1.55 -10.28
N VAL A 32 7.65 -0.99 -9.60
CA VAL A 32 6.64 -1.75 -8.81
C VAL A 32 5.95 -2.80 -9.67
N ASN A 33 5.71 -2.51 -10.95
CA ASN A 33 5.05 -3.43 -11.87
C ASN A 33 5.91 -4.63 -12.27
N THR A 34 7.22 -4.56 -12.01
CA THR A 34 8.18 -5.64 -12.29
C THR A 34 8.25 -6.68 -11.18
N ASP A 35 7.84 -6.32 -9.96
CA ASP A 35 7.80 -7.24 -8.82
C ASP A 35 6.41 -7.92 -8.68
N SER A 36 6.40 -9.23 -8.90
CA SER A 36 5.19 -10.05 -8.84
C SER A 36 4.52 -10.11 -7.45
N PHE A 37 5.31 -10.00 -6.37
CA PHE A 37 4.80 -10.00 -5.01
C PHE A 37 4.08 -8.69 -4.71
N ILE A 38 4.73 -7.56 -5.02
CA ILE A 38 4.18 -6.22 -4.81
C ILE A 38 2.92 -6.05 -5.65
N LYS A 39 2.96 -6.40 -6.94
CA LYS A 39 1.80 -6.32 -7.84
C LYS A 39 0.60 -7.15 -7.37
N LYS A 40 0.82 -8.28 -6.69
CA LYS A 40 -0.24 -9.17 -6.22
C LYS A 40 -0.81 -8.75 -4.86
N ASN A 41 0.04 -8.28 -3.96
CA ASN A 41 -0.29 -8.10 -2.55
C ASN A 41 -0.44 -6.64 -2.11
N ILE A 42 -0.01 -5.70 -2.95
CA ILE A 42 0.00 -4.27 -2.64
C ILE A 42 -0.78 -3.51 -3.71
N ASP A 43 -1.86 -2.86 -3.30
CA ASP A 43 -2.66 -2.00 -4.16
C ASP A 43 -2.26 -0.53 -3.93
N TRP A 44 -1.71 0.14 -4.96
CA TRP A 44 -1.34 1.56 -4.90
C TRP A 44 -2.56 2.46 -5.09
N ILE A 45 -2.76 3.40 -4.16
CA ILE A 45 -3.81 4.43 -4.26
C ILE A 45 -3.27 5.64 -5.01
N PHE A 46 -2.11 6.13 -4.56
CA PHE A 46 -1.46 7.32 -5.10
C PHE A 46 0.01 7.36 -4.64
N PHE A 47 0.87 7.98 -5.44
CA PHE A 47 2.26 8.28 -5.10
C PHE A 47 2.58 9.74 -5.43
N ASN A 48 3.16 10.47 -4.48
CA ASN A 48 3.69 11.82 -4.65
C ASN A 48 5.21 11.74 -4.79
N SER A 49 5.71 12.02 -6.00
CA SER A 49 7.14 12.00 -6.30
C SER A 49 7.93 13.14 -5.62
N GLU A 50 7.32 14.31 -5.38
CA GLU A 50 7.99 15.42 -4.66
C GLU A 50 8.25 15.07 -3.19
N LYS A 51 7.34 14.30 -2.58
CA LYS A 51 7.43 13.86 -1.18
C LYS A 51 8.03 12.47 -1.01
N ASN A 52 8.30 11.76 -2.12
CA ASN A 52 8.67 10.35 -2.14
C ASN A 52 7.79 9.48 -1.24
N SER A 53 6.48 9.74 -1.26
CA SER A 53 5.53 9.11 -0.36
C SER A 53 4.27 8.70 -1.11
N GLY A 54 3.70 7.55 -0.77
CA GLY A 54 2.44 7.11 -1.34
C GLY A 54 1.55 6.42 -0.34
N GLU A 55 0.30 6.24 -0.75
CA GLU A 55 -0.70 5.49 -0.01
C GLU A 55 -0.91 4.13 -0.68
N ILE A 56 -0.81 3.08 0.13
CA ILE A 56 -0.92 1.70 -0.31
C ILE A 56 -1.91 0.94 0.58
N TYR A 57 -2.57 -0.05 0.00
CA TYR A 57 -3.25 -1.10 0.75
C TYR A 57 -2.39 -2.36 0.72
N ILE A 58 -2.20 -2.98 1.89
CA ILE A 58 -1.48 -4.25 2.01
C ILE A 58 -2.49 -5.36 2.30
N GLY A 59 -2.39 -6.47 1.56
CA GLY A 59 -3.20 -7.67 1.76
C GLY A 59 -3.10 -8.25 3.17
N LYS A 60 -4.21 -8.81 3.66
CA LYS A 60 -4.25 -9.52 4.96
C LYS A 60 -3.18 -10.59 5.05
N GLY A 61 -2.53 -10.69 6.22
CA GLY A 61 -1.53 -11.72 6.49
C GLY A 61 -0.14 -11.43 5.93
N ILE A 62 0.04 -10.33 5.19
CA ILE A 62 1.35 -9.84 4.77
C ILE A 62 1.94 -8.96 5.88
N SER A 63 3.16 -9.27 6.30
CA SER A 63 3.85 -8.49 7.31
C SER A 63 4.43 -7.19 6.73
N LEU A 64 4.48 -6.13 7.53
CA LEU A 64 5.10 -4.86 7.11
C LEU A 64 6.60 -5.02 6.82
N GLU A 65 7.28 -5.88 7.58
CA GLU A 65 8.68 -6.20 7.38
C GLU A 65 8.91 -6.83 6.00
N GLU A 66 8.07 -7.78 5.59
CA GLU A 66 8.17 -8.39 4.26
C GLU A 66 7.95 -7.35 3.14
N VAL A 67 7.04 -6.40 3.34
CA VAL A 67 6.83 -5.30 2.40
C VAL A 67 8.04 -4.36 2.34
N GLN A 68 8.60 -3.97 3.49
CA GLN A 68 9.82 -3.15 3.55
C GLN A 68 10.98 -3.83 2.85
N ASN A 69 11.25 -5.10 3.14
CA ASN A 69 12.32 -5.88 2.54
C ASN A 69 12.17 -5.97 1.01
N ARG A 70 10.94 -6.16 0.51
CA ARG A 70 10.68 -6.22 -0.94
C ARG A 70 10.92 -4.89 -1.62
N PHE A 71 10.49 -3.78 -1.03
CA PHE A 71 10.79 -2.46 -1.56
C PHE A 71 12.27 -2.09 -1.45
N ALA A 72 12.95 -2.49 -0.38
CA ALA A 72 14.39 -2.33 -0.21
C ALA A 72 15.15 -3.04 -1.34
N MET A 73 14.79 -4.29 -1.64
CA MET A 73 15.34 -5.04 -2.76
C MET A 73 15.02 -4.37 -4.11
N LEU A 74 13.76 -4.03 -4.36
CA LEU A 74 13.31 -3.48 -5.63
C LEU A 74 14.00 -2.15 -5.98
N PHE A 75 14.16 -1.28 -4.99
CA PHE A 75 14.73 0.06 -5.18
C PHE A 75 16.21 0.15 -4.78
N SER A 76 16.85 -0.96 -4.42
CA SER A 76 18.23 -0.98 -3.91
C SER A 76 18.44 -0.01 -2.74
N LEU A 77 17.49 0.00 -1.81
CA LEU A 77 17.47 0.83 -0.59
C LEU A 77 17.78 -0.03 0.65
N SER A 78 18.11 0.63 1.76
CA SER A 78 18.15 -0.01 3.07
C SER A 78 16.79 0.13 3.77
N ASP A 79 16.43 -0.80 4.67
CA ASP A 79 15.15 -0.74 5.40
C ASP A 79 14.95 0.57 6.17
N LYS A 80 16.05 1.17 6.65
CA LYS A 80 16.02 2.49 7.33
C LYS A 80 15.60 3.64 6.41
N ASP A 81 15.72 3.46 5.10
CA ASP A 81 15.32 4.43 4.09
C ASP A 81 13.82 4.31 3.76
N ILE A 82 13.09 3.36 4.38
CA ILE A 82 11.70 3.05 4.08
C ILE A 82 10.87 3.09 5.37
N SER A 83 9.97 4.07 5.47
CA SER A 83 9.01 4.18 6.57
C SER A 83 7.63 3.75 6.10
N ILE A 84 7.02 2.76 6.78
CA ILE A 84 5.63 2.38 6.58
C ILE A 84 4.84 2.69 7.85
N LYS A 85 3.78 3.48 7.74
CA LYS A 85 2.91 3.86 8.86
C LYS A 85 1.47 3.51 8.56
N GLU A 86 0.83 2.82 9.49
CA GLU A 86 -0.60 2.51 9.39
C GLU A 86 -1.41 3.81 9.42
N LYS A 87 -2.33 3.93 8.47
CA LYS A 87 -3.30 5.02 8.45
C LYS A 87 -4.53 4.50 9.16
N SER A 88 -4.74 4.95 10.39
CA SER A 88 -5.95 4.61 11.15
C SER A 88 -7.18 4.97 10.31
N ILE A 89 -7.88 3.97 9.81
CA ILE A 89 -9.15 4.17 9.14
C ILE A 89 -10.13 4.49 10.26
N GLY A 90 -10.34 5.78 10.53
CA GLY A 90 -11.38 6.22 11.44
C GLY A 90 -12.71 5.63 10.98
N LEU A 91 -13.29 4.74 11.79
CA LEU A 91 -14.60 4.12 11.59
C LEU A 91 -15.74 5.15 11.40
N SER A 92 -15.46 6.43 11.63
CA SER A 92 -16.37 7.58 11.53
C SER A 92 -16.98 7.81 10.15
N ASN A 93 -16.43 7.26 9.06
CA ASN A 93 -16.94 7.49 7.70
C ASN A 93 -17.63 6.27 7.05
N LEU A 94 -17.82 5.17 7.79
CA LEU A 94 -18.52 3.98 7.26
C LEU A 94 -20.01 3.92 7.62
N TYR A 95 -20.48 4.78 8.53
CA TYR A 95 -21.90 4.96 8.83
C TYR A 95 -22.20 6.45 9.00
N PRO A 96 -22.66 7.19 7.96
CA PRO A 96 -23.47 8.36 8.23
C PRO A 96 -24.71 7.87 8.98
N LEU A 97 -24.84 8.30 10.25
CA LEU A 97 -26.09 8.16 11.03
C LEU A 97 -27.26 8.80 10.27
#